data_AF-A0A9E0WYF8-F1
#
_entry.id   AF-A0A9E0WYF8-F1
#
_cell.length_a   1.000
_cell.length_b   1.000
_cell.length_c   1.000
_cell.angle_alpha   90.00
_cell.angle_beta   90.00
_cell.angle_gamma   90.00
#
_symmetry.space_group_name_H-M   'P 1'
#
loop_
_entity.id
_entity.type
_entity.pdbx_description
1 polymer ?
#
loop_
_entity_poly.entity_id
_entity_poly.type
_entity_poly.pdbx_seq_one_letter_code
_entity_poly.pdbx_strand_id
1 'polypeptide(L)'
;MDSIDIARDVTHAFQARLRVRHPQLRARLLQRADGHGGMPTWMEHYAIDPDATAAGIDAALEAEIAAEAAELMPCIDGERHTEAFTACAS
;
A
#
# COMPACT_ATOMS: atom_id res chain seq x y z
N MET A 1 21.17 -0.02 10.16
CA MET A 1 19.71 0.18 10.05
C MET A 1 19.12 -1.17 9.77
N ASP A 2 18.06 -1.57 10.48
CA ASP A 2 17.41 -2.86 10.26
C ASP A 2 16.74 -2.87 8.87
N SER A 3 16.75 -4.00 8.17
CA SER A 3 16.09 -4.18 6.88
C SER A 3 14.59 -3.88 6.98
N ILE A 4 14.00 -4.16 8.15
CA ILE A 4 12.61 -3.85 8.46
C ILE A 4 12.39 -2.33 8.51
N ASP A 5 13.27 -1.55 9.12
CA ASP A 5 13.08 -0.11 9.18
C ASP A 5 13.22 0.53 7.79
N ILE A 6 14.18 0.05 6.98
CA ILE A 6 14.36 0.49 5.59
C ILE A 6 13.09 0.23 4.77
N ALA A 7 12.55 -0.98 4.83
CA ALA A 7 11.36 -1.34 4.07
C ALA A 7 10.14 -0.47 4.46
N ARG A 8 10.02 -0.15 5.75
CA ARG A 8 8.94 0.71 6.27
C ARG A 8 9.10 2.15 5.77
N ASP A 9 10.31 2.69 5.84
CA ASP A 9 10.62 4.04 5.39
C ASP A 9 10.40 4.19 3.88
N VAL A 10 10.85 3.22 3.08
CA VAL A 10 10.57 3.17 1.64
C VAL A 10 9.07 3.15 1.40
N THR A 11 8.32 2.33 2.14
CA THR A 11 6.86 2.26 2.03
C THR A 11 6.19 3.60 2.28
N HIS A 12 6.54 4.25 3.38
CA HIS A 12 6.00 5.56 3.71
C HIS A 12 6.40 6.64 2.72
N ALA A 13 7.63 6.59 2.18
CA ALA A 13 8.12 7.57 1.22
C ALA A 13 7.29 7.55 -0.08
N PHE A 14 7.06 6.37 -0.67
CA PHE A 14 6.29 6.30 -1.90
C PHE A 14 4.79 6.52 -1.66
N GLN A 15 4.24 6.08 -0.52
CA GLN A 15 2.86 6.41 -0.13
C GLN A 15 2.65 7.92 0.02
N ALA A 16 3.64 8.66 0.53
CA ALA A 16 3.58 10.10 0.62
C ALA A 16 3.56 10.75 -0.77
N ARG A 17 4.39 10.28 -1.72
CA ARG A 17 4.37 10.77 -3.11
C ARG A 17 3.03 10.52 -3.79
N LEU A 18 2.47 9.32 -3.62
CA LEU A 18 1.14 8.97 -4.11
C LEU A 18 0.07 9.93 -3.57
N ARG A 19 0.11 10.27 -2.27
CA ARG A 19 -0.85 11.19 -1.65
C ARG A 19 -0.69 12.66 -2.07
N VAL A 20 0.52 13.08 -2.46
CA VAL A 20 0.73 14.41 -3.04
C VAL A 20 0.07 14.51 -4.42
N ARG A 21 0.20 13.45 -5.24
CA ARG A 21 -0.41 13.36 -6.57
C ARG A 21 -1.92 13.13 -6.51
N HIS A 22 -2.38 12.38 -5.51
CA HIS A 22 -3.78 12.01 -5.28
C HIS A 22 -4.21 12.40 -3.87
N PRO A 23 -4.62 13.66 -3.61
CA PRO A 23 -4.96 14.13 -2.27
C PRO A 23 -6.12 13.36 -1.62
N GLN A 24 -6.97 12.71 -2.43
CA GLN A 24 -8.11 11.91 -2.00
C GLN A 24 -7.72 10.47 -1.60
N LEU A 25 -6.48 10.06 -1.90
CA LEU A 25 -5.96 8.74 -1.60
C LEU A 25 -5.64 8.60 -0.11
N ARG A 26 -6.26 7.61 0.52
CA ARG A 26 -5.91 7.12 1.84
C ARG A 26 -5.02 5.89 1.66
N ALA A 27 -3.76 6.00 2.08
CA ALA A 27 -2.80 4.91 2.11
C ALA A 27 -2.48 4.54 3.56
N ARG A 28 -2.42 3.24 3.86
CA ARG A 28 -2.03 2.72 5.18
C ARG A 28 -1.07 1.56 5.02
N LEU A 29 -0.13 1.44 5.96
CA LEU A 29 0.69 0.24 6.12
C LEU A 29 0.24 -0.48 7.39
N LEU A 30 -0.14 -1.74 7.24
CA LEU A 30 -0.61 -2.62 8.30
C LEU A 30 0.36 -3.78 8.44
N GLN A 31 0.46 -4.34 9.65
CA GLN A 31 1.19 -5.58 9.90
C GLN A 31 0.18 -6.65 10.31
N ARG A 32 0.28 -7.84 9.70
CA ARG A 32 -0.51 -9.00 10.11
C ARG A 32 -0.17 -9.39 11.55
N ALA A 33 -1.19 -9.56 12.37
CA ALA A 33 -1.03 -9.91 13.78
C ALA A 33 -0.63 -11.39 13.99
N ASP A 34 -0.95 -12.26 13.03
CA ASP A 34 -0.76 -13.71 13.07
C ASP A 34 0.52 -14.18 12.36
N GLY A 35 1.53 -13.32 12.21
CA GLY A 35 2.75 -13.64 11.49
C GLY A 35 3.40 -14.94 11.95
N HIS A 36 3.55 -15.90 11.04
CA HIS A 36 4.25 -17.16 11.27
C HIS A 36 5.74 -17.00 10.92
N GLY A 37 6.66 -17.28 11.84
CA GLY A 37 8.06 -17.56 11.48
C GLY A 37 9.07 -16.40 11.53
N GLY A 38 8.78 -15.31 12.23
CA GLY A 38 9.81 -14.34 12.65
C GLY A 38 10.07 -13.15 11.71
N MET A 39 9.54 -13.14 10.49
CA MET A 39 9.47 -11.93 9.65
C MET A 39 8.05 -11.35 9.60
N PRO A 40 7.89 -10.02 9.69
CA PRO A 40 6.57 -9.39 9.64
C PRO A 40 6.00 -9.49 8.23
N THR A 41 4.75 -9.94 8.11
CA THR A 41 3.97 -9.74 6.88
C THR A 41 3.27 -8.40 6.94
N TRP A 42 3.51 -7.57 5.94
CA TRP A 42 2.85 -6.27 5.81
C TRP A 42 1.76 -6.29 4.75
N MET A 43 0.77 -5.43 4.94
CA MET A 43 -0.27 -5.17 3.98
C MET A 43 -0.41 -3.67 3.78
N GLU A 44 -0.35 -3.25 2.53
CA GLU A 44 -0.67 -1.90 2.13
C GLU A 44 -2.17 -1.81 1.83
N HIS A 45 -2.85 -0.79 2.34
CA HIS A 45 -4.26 -0.56 2.05
C HIS A 45 -4.46 0.80 1.39
N TYR A 46 -5.10 0.79 0.23
CA TYR A 46 -5.36 1.96 -0.60
C TYR A 46 -6.86 2.12 -0.79
N ALA A 47 -7.39 3.29 -0.47
CA ALA A 47 -8.79 3.63 -0.66
C ALA A 47 -8.92 5.10 -1.05
N ILE A 48 -9.92 5.41 -1.86
CA ILE A 48 -10.31 6.80 -2.08
C ILE A 48 -11.38 7.18 -1.06
N ASP A 49 -11.33 8.42 -0.59
CA ASP A 49 -12.37 8.97 0.26
C ASP A 49 -13.71 9.02 -0.50
N PRO A 50 -14.75 8.26 -0.08
CA PRO A 50 -16.04 8.23 -0.77
C PRO A 50 -16.74 9.59 -0.78
N ASP A 51 -16.43 10.46 0.19
CA ASP A 51 -16.96 11.83 0.25
C ASP A 51 -16.29 12.73 -0.81
N ALA A 52 -15.11 12.36 -1.30
CA ALA A 52 -14.38 13.11 -2.32
C ALA A 52 -14.73 12.64 -3.75
N THR A 53 -15.00 11.36 -3.93
CA THR A 53 -15.48 10.79 -5.21
C THR A 53 -16.15 9.43 -4.99
N ALA A 54 -17.18 9.15 -5.78
CA ALA A 54 -17.83 7.84 -5.81
C ALA A 54 -16.97 6.77 -6.54
N ALA A 55 -15.90 7.19 -7.24
CA ALA A 55 -14.99 6.27 -7.92
C ALA A 55 -13.94 5.72 -6.93
N GLY A 56 -13.76 4.39 -6.91
CA GLY A 56 -12.70 3.75 -6.16
C GLY A 56 -11.32 3.91 -6.81
N ILE A 57 -10.39 3.02 -6.46
CA ILE A 57 -9.10 2.90 -7.17
C ILE A 57 -9.39 2.39 -8.59
N ASP A 58 -9.05 3.17 -9.61
CA ASP A 58 -9.15 2.76 -11.00
C ASP A 58 -7.86 2.07 -11.49
N ALA A 59 -7.90 1.53 -12.71
CA ALA A 59 -6.74 0.82 -13.28
C ALA A 59 -5.51 1.72 -13.48
N ALA A 60 -5.70 3.02 -13.68
CA ALA A 60 -4.58 3.94 -13.87
C ALA A 60 -3.87 4.20 -12.54
N LEU A 61 -4.63 4.43 -11.47
CA LEU A 61 -4.09 4.59 -10.13
C LEU A 61 -3.50 3.29 -9.58
N GLU A 62 -4.12 2.14 -9.86
CA GLU A 62 -3.55 0.83 -9.52
C GLU A 62 -2.17 0.62 -10.15
N ALA A 63 -2.03 0.94 -11.44
CA ALA A 63 -0.75 0.85 -12.15
C ALA A 63 0.30 1.81 -11.56
N GLU A 64 -0.10 3.02 -11.16
CA GLU A 64 0.79 3.99 -10.53
C GLU A 64 1.23 3.57 -9.13
N ILE A 65 0.33 2.97 -8.33
CA ILE A 65 0.67 2.35 -7.04
C ILE A 65 1.70 1.23 -7.26
N ALA A 66 1.47 0.36 -8.24
CA ALA A 66 2.39 -0.75 -8.55
C ALA A 66 3.77 -0.24 -9.00
N ALA A 67 3.84 0.82 -9.79
CA ALA A 67 5.09 1.41 -10.25
C ALA A 67 5.91 1.99 -9.09
N GLU A 68 5.27 2.70 -8.16
CA GLU A 68 5.93 3.24 -6.97
C GLU A 68 6.36 2.14 -5.98
N ALA A 69 5.54 1.10 -5.83
CA ALA A 69 5.84 -0.04 -4.97
C ALA A 69 7.03 -0.90 -5.46
N ALA A 70 7.47 -0.73 -6.72
CA ALA A 70 8.66 -1.41 -7.24
C ALA A 70 9.92 -1.09 -6.42
N GLU A 71 9.97 0.06 -5.73
CA GLU A 71 11.05 0.43 -4.81
C GLU A 71 11.17 -0.52 -3.60
N LEU A 72 10.12 -1.25 -3.25
CA LEU A 72 10.14 -2.24 -2.17
C LEU A 72 10.78 -3.56 -2.55
N MET A 73 10.93 -3.85 -3.85
CA MET A 73 11.42 -5.16 -4.30
C MET A 73 12.74 -5.63 -3.69
N PRO A 74 13.76 -4.76 -3.49
CA PRO A 74 14.98 -5.18 -2.79
C PRO A 74 14.82 -5.37 -1.28
N CYS A 75 13.67 -5.02 -0.70
CA CYS A 75 13.44 -5.00 0.74
C CYS A 75 12.44 -6.06 1.23
N ILE A 76 11.76 -6.77 0.33
CA ILE A 76 10.76 -7.78 0.67
C ILE A 76 11.23 -9.19 0.27
N ASP A 77 10.71 -10.19 0.97
CA ASP A 77 10.88 -11.60 0.61
C ASP A 77 9.62 -12.10 -0.11
N GLY A 78 9.80 -12.57 -1.35
CA GLY A 78 8.72 -13.05 -2.20
C GLY A 78 8.02 -11.99 -3.06
N GLU A 79 6.93 -12.41 -3.70
CA GLU A 79 6.12 -11.57 -4.58
C GLU A 79 5.12 -10.73 -3.78
N ARG A 80 4.95 -9.48 -4.20
CA ARG A 80 3.89 -8.61 -3.69
C ARG A 80 2.53 -9.04 -4.26
N HIS A 81 1.60 -9.42 -3.40
CA HIS A 81 0.23 -9.78 -3.78
C HIS A 81 -0.72 -8.57 -3.71
N THR A 82 -1.69 -8.51 -4.62
CA THR A 82 -2.73 -7.47 -4.67
C THR A 82 -4.11 -8.10 -4.54
N GLU A 83 -4.94 -7.56 -3.66
CA GLU A 83 -6.34 -7.96 -3.46
C GLU A 83 -7.25 -6.73 -3.67
N ALA A 84 -8.39 -6.94 -4.32
CA ALA A 84 -9.40 -5.90 -4.54
C ALA A 84 -10.69 -6.23 -3.78
N PHE A 85 -11.30 -5.22 -3.17
CA PHE A 85 -12.48 -5.37 -2.34
C PHE A 85 -13.59 -4.42 -2.77
N THR A 86 -14.84 -4.90 -2.72
CA THR A 86 -16.04 -4.09 -2.87
C THR A 86 -16.67 -3.87 -1.50
N ALA A 87 -16.99 -2.62 -1.17
CA ALA A 87 -17.68 -2.30 0.07
C ALA A 87 -19.06 -2.97 0.11
N CYS A 88 -19.39 -3.67 1.20
CA CYS A 88 -20.70 -4.29 1.38
C CYS A 88 -21.78 -3.29 1.85
N ALA A 89 -21.37 -2.11 2.33
CA ALA A 89 -22.23 -1.00 2.76
C ALA A 89 -21.43 0.32 2.70
N SER A 90 -22.13 1.45 2.53
CA SER A 90 -21.60 2.82 2.50
C SER A 90 -22.16 3.67 3.62
#